data_AF-A0A3N8GWR5-F1
#
_entry.id   AF-A0A3N8GWR5-F1
#
_cell.length_a   1.000
_cell.length_b   1.000
_cell.length_c   1.000
_cell.angle_alpha   90.00
_cell.angle_beta   90.00
_cell.angle_gamma   90.00
#
_symmetry.space_group_name_H-M   'P 1'
#
loop_
_entity.id
_entity.type
_entity.pdbx_description
1 polymer ?
#
loop_
_entity_poly.entity_id
_entity_poly.type
_entity_poly.pdbx_seq_one_letter_code
_entity_poly.pdbx_strand_id
1 'polypeptide(L)'
;MKRFLLLLPAALLAACGSAPSSDSAASGPAPMIYVSSARPAHAIANCLDSRLSGTEQSQHNGVTDITVGSRSYFVTLTPSGHGSVVKVVRGSGSEPAEEAMRFAIARCVI
;
A
#
# COMPACT_ATOMS: atom_id res chain seq x y z
N MET A 1 -58.59 17.48 3.49
CA MET A 1 -58.05 16.41 4.36
C MET A 1 -57.47 15.29 3.51
N LYS A 2 -56.14 15.10 3.48
CA LYS A 2 -55.45 13.78 3.53
C LYS A 2 -53.95 14.03 3.34
N ARG A 3 -53.16 13.70 4.36
CA ARG A 3 -51.70 13.61 4.33
C ARG A 3 -51.34 12.30 3.63
N PHE A 4 -50.47 12.35 2.61
CA PHE A 4 -49.76 11.19 2.07
C PHE A 4 -48.27 11.50 2.24
N LEU A 5 -47.70 11.05 3.36
CA LEU A 5 -46.91 9.82 3.50
C LEU A 5 -45.55 9.95 2.81
N LEU A 6 -44.57 10.24 3.68
CA LEU A 6 -43.13 10.13 3.49
C LEU A 6 -42.75 8.83 2.78
N LEU A 7 -42.04 8.95 1.65
CA LEU A 7 -41.27 7.86 1.08
C LEU A 7 -39.80 8.28 1.10
N LEU A 8 -39.08 7.79 2.12
CA LEU A 8 -37.63 7.80 2.16
C LEU A 8 -37.11 6.96 0.98
N PRO A 9 -36.22 7.48 0.13
CA PRO A 9 -35.41 6.61 -0.71
C PRO A 9 -34.39 5.92 0.20
N ALA A 10 -34.59 4.62 0.41
CA ALA A 10 -33.56 3.76 0.97
C ALA A 10 -32.33 3.85 0.05
N ALA A 11 -31.27 4.48 0.53
CA ALA A 11 -30.00 4.55 -0.15
C ALA A 11 -29.47 3.12 -0.30
N LEU A 12 -29.50 2.61 -1.53
CA LEU A 12 -28.78 1.40 -1.91
C LEU A 12 -27.27 1.72 -1.83
N LEU A 13 -26.66 1.39 -0.70
CA LEU A 13 -25.21 1.24 -0.58
C LEU A 13 -24.81 0.03 -1.42
N ALA A 14 -24.72 0.20 -2.74
CA ALA A 14 -23.98 -0.71 -3.58
C ALA A 14 -22.51 -0.59 -3.19
N ALA A 15 -22.06 -1.52 -2.34
CA ALA A 15 -20.65 -1.70 -2.04
C ALA A 15 -19.95 -2.08 -3.35
N CYS A 16 -19.32 -1.11 -4.01
CA CYS A 16 -18.29 -1.35 -5.03
C CYS A 16 -17.04 -1.91 -4.33
N GLY A 17 -17.13 -3.15 -3.86
CA GLY A 17 -15.97 -3.96 -3.49
C GLY A 17 -15.40 -4.59 -4.75
N SER A 18 -14.76 -3.80 -5.61
CA SER A 18 -13.94 -4.35 -6.68
C SER A 18 -12.73 -5.00 -6.01
N ALA A 19 -12.80 -6.30 -5.76
CA ALA A 19 -11.62 -7.09 -5.42
C ALA A 19 -10.63 -6.94 -6.59
N PRO A 20 -9.35 -6.62 -6.34
CA PRO A 20 -8.38 -6.60 -7.43
C PRO A 20 -8.31 -8.01 -8.02
N SER A 21 -8.67 -8.12 -9.31
CA SER A 21 -8.38 -9.30 -10.12
C SER A 21 -6.90 -9.58 -9.95
N SER A 22 -6.59 -10.72 -9.33
CA SER A 22 -5.23 -11.17 -9.15
C SER A 22 -4.70 -11.59 -10.51
N ASP A 23 -4.20 -10.61 -11.29
CA ASP A 23 -3.40 -10.88 -12.47
C ASP A 23 -2.17 -11.66 -12.03
N SER A 24 -2.31 -12.98 -12.19
CA SER A 24 -1.33 -13.99 -11.82
C SER A 24 -0.21 -13.94 -12.85
N ALA A 25 0.77 -13.09 -12.62
CA ALA A 25 2.06 -13.13 -13.31
C ALA A 25 3.18 -12.60 -12.40
N ALA A 26 3.30 -13.15 -11.19
CA ALA A 26 4.53 -13.05 -10.43
C ALA A 26 4.73 -14.37 -9.66
N SER A 27 5.69 -15.19 -10.09
CA SER A 27 6.13 -16.41 -9.38
C SER A 27 6.91 -16.09 -8.09
N GLY A 28 6.40 -15.15 -7.29
CA GLY A 28 6.98 -14.67 -6.04
C GLY A 28 5.98 -14.70 -4.89
N PRO A 29 6.44 -14.43 -3.65
CA PRO A 29 5.55 -14.39 -2.49
C PRO A 29 4.42 -13.37 -2.69
N ALA A 30 3.20 -13.74 -2.31
CA ALA A 30 2.05 -12.85 -2.39
C ALA A 30 2.30 -11.57 -1.59
N PRO A 31 2.02 -10.37 -2.16
CA PRO A 31 2.24 -9.12 -1.44
C PRO A 31 1.24 -8.98 -0.30
N MET A 32 1.72 -8.60 0.88
CA MET A 32 0.86 -8.31 2.04
C MET A 32 0.21 -6.92 1.93
N ILE A 33 0.81 -6.02 1.13
CA ILE A 33 0.25 -4.71 0.77
C ILE A 33 0.54 -4.47 -0.72
N TYR A 34 -0.48 -4.05 -1.46
CA TYR A 34 -0.36 -3.60 -2.83
C TYR A 34 -1.32 -2.42 -3.04
N VAL A 35 -0.77 -1.21 -3.19
CA VAL A 35 -1.57 0.02 -3.20
C VAL A 35 -1.00 1.06 -4.15
N SER A 36 -1.88 1.83 -4.79
CA SER A 36 -1.51 3.02 -5.56
C SER A 36 -1.50 4.26 -4.68
N SER A 37 -0.48 5.10 -4.83
CA SER A 37 -0.35 6.39 -4.17
C SER A 37 -0.20 7.50 -5.21
N ALA A 38 -0.74 8.69 -4.92
CA ALA A 38 -0.46 9.91 -5.69
C ALA A 38 0.92 10.50 -5.36
N ARG A 39 1.63 9.94 -4.36
CA ARG A 39 2.96 10.42 -3.98
C ARG A 39 4.04 9.79 -4.86
N PRO A 40 5.08 10.56 -5.21
CA PRO A 40 6.21 10.02 -5.94
C PRO A 40 7.05 9.10 -5.05
N ALA A 41 7.68 8.09 -5.66
CA ALA A 41 8.44 7.04 -4.98
C ALA A 41 9.45 7.60 -3.96
N HIS A 42 10.22 8.64 -4.33
CA HIS A 42 11.21 9.24 -3.42
C HIS A 42 10.58 9.84 -2.16
N ALA A 43 9.38 10.41 -2.24
CA ALA A 43 8.69 10.98 -1.09
C ALA A 43 8.18 9.90 -0.14
N ILE A 44 7.73 8.76 -0.69
CA ILE A 44 7.34 7.59 0.09
C ILE A 44 8.57 6.97 0.76
N ALA A 45 9.66 6.79 0.01
CA ALA A 45 10.91 6.23 0.51
C ALA A 45 11.47 7.03 1.69
N ASN A 46 11.58 8.35 1.54
CA ASN A 46 12.05 9.25 2.61
C ASN A 46 11.13 9.21 3.84
N CYS A 47 9.82 9.09 3.64
CA CYS A 47 8.88 8.97 4.75
C CYS A 47 9.08 7.65 5.52
N LEU A 48 9.29 6.54 4.81
CA LEU A 48 9.56 5.24 5.43
C LEU A 48 10.88 5.26 6.19
N ASP A 49 11.94 5.82 5.59
CA ASP A 49 13.26 5.98 6.20
C ASP A 49 13.21 6.76 7.52
N SER A 50 12.37 7.80 7.60
CA SER A 50 12.18 8.58 8.83
C SER A 50 11.38 7.88 9.93
N ARG A 51 10.67 6.79 9.61
CA ARG A 51 9.71 6.12 10.53
C ARG A 51 10.15 4.74 10.95
N LEU A 52 10.97 4.08 10.15
CA LEU A 52 11.39 2.69 10.33
C LEU A 52 12.91 2.66 10.52
N SER A 53 13.36 1.83 11.44
CA SER A 53 14.79 1.58 11.62
C SER A 53 15.27 0.48 10.68
N GLY A 54 16.56 0.54 10.31
CA GLY A 54 17.19 -0.48 9.46
C GLY A 54 16.60 -0.53 8.05
N THR A 55 16.34 0.63 7.46
CA THR A 55 15.97 0.79 6.05
C THR A 55 17.22 0.81 5.18
N GLU A 56 17.25 -0.04 4.15
CA GLU A 56 18.28 -0.04 3.12
C GLU A 56 17.62 0.17 1.77
N GLN A 57 17.97 1.25 1.09
CA GLN A 57 17.37 1.62 -0.19
C GLN A 57 18.29 1.26 -1.36
N SER A 58 17.71 0.76 -2.44
CA SER A 58 18.38 0.52 -3.71
C SER A 58 17.48 1.01 -4.85
N GLN A 59 18.07 1.60 -5.89
CA GLN A 59 17.34 2.11 -7.05
C GLN A 59 17.84 1.46 -8.32
N HIS A 60 16.91 1.06 -9.18
CA HIS A 60 17.21 0.49 -10.49
C HIS A 60 16.07 0.77 -11.46
N ASN A 61 16.38 1.26 -12.67
CA ASN A 61 15.38 1.53 -13.73
C ASN A 61 14.18 2.39 -13.27
N GLY A 62 14.41 3.36 -12.37
CA GLY A 62 13.36 4.21 -11.79
C GLY A 62 12.53 3.55 -10.68
N VAL A 63 12.69 2.25 -10.45
CA VAL A 63 12.09 1.53 -9.31
C VAL A 63 12.98 1.74 -8.08
N THR A 64 12.34 1.98 -6.93
CA THR A 64 13.03 2.03 -5.63
C THR A 64 12.64 0.82 -4.80
N ASP A 65 13.62 0.00 -4.45
CA ASP A 65 13.46 -1.08 -3.49
C ASP A 65 13.98 -0.65 -2.12
N ILE A 66 13.26 -1.04 -1.07
CA ILE A 66 13.61 -0.77 0.32
C ILE A 66 13.54 -2.09 1.09
N THR A 67 14.67 -2.49 1.66
CA THR A 67 14.71 -3.57 2.65
C THR A 67 14.51 -2.97 4.02
N VAL A 68 13.64 -3.57 4.84
CA VAL A 68 13.34 -3.10 6.19
C VAL A 68 13.69 -4.16 7.21
N GLY A 69 14.41 -3.77 8.26
CA GLY A 69 14.60 -4.52 9.50
C GLY A 69 15.20 -5.91 9.28
N SER A 70 16.50 -5.98 9.01
CA SER A 70 17.22 -7.25 8.78
C SER A 70 16.53 -8.19 7.78
N ARG A 71 15.96 -7.62 6.70
CA ARG A 71 15.22 -8.35 5.66
C ARG A 71 13.89 -8.94 6.14
N SER A 72 13.23 -8.29 7.09
CA SER A 72 11.86 -8.63 7.51
C SER A 72 10.82 -8.22 6.48
N TYR A 73 11.07 -7.15 5.72
CA TYR A 73 10.19 -6.73 4.63
C TYR A 73 10.96 -6.20 3.43
N PHE A 74 10.35 -6.36 2.26
CA PHE A 74 10.79 -5.78 1.00
C PHE A 74 9.68 -4.90 0.45
N VAL A 75 9.97 -3.61 0.29
CA VAL A 75 9.07 -2.62 -0.30
C VAL A 75 9.59 -2.30 -1.69
N THR A 76 8.76 -2.45 -2.71
CA THR A 76 9.04 -2.00 -4.07
C THR A 76 8.14 -0.82 -4.38
N LEU A 77 8.74 0.30 -4.77
CA LEU A 77 8.08 1.52 -5.21
C LEU A 77 8.28 1.68 -6.72
N THR A 78 7.21 1.50 -7.48
CA THR A 78 7.23 1.61 -8.94
C THR A 78 6.55 2.92 -9.34
N PRO A 79 7.24 3.86 -10.00
CA PRO A 79 6.60 5.06 -10.52
C PRO A 79 5.45 4.72 -11.47
N SER A 80 4.34 5.45 -11.35
CA SER A 80 3.14 5.22 -12.17
C SER A 80 2.45 6.54 -12.49
N GLY A 81 2.64 7.06 -13.72
CA GLY A 81 1.97 8.26 -14.25
C GLY A 81 2.06 9.51 -13.35
N HIS A 82 1.15 9.61 -12.38
CA HIS A 82 1.03 10.71 -11.41
C HIS A 82 1.46 10.37 -9.98
N GLY A 83 2.10 9.23 -9.75
CA GLY A 83 2.48 8.80 -8.40
C GLY A 83 3.30 7.51 -8.41
N SER A 84 2.97 6.58 -7.53
CA SER A 84 3.70 5.31 -7.42
C SER A 84 2.81 4.17 -6.93
N VAL A 85 3.09 2.97 -7.42
CA VAL A 85 2.56 1.72 -6.88
C VAL A 85 3.52 1.20 -5.82
N VAL A 86 2.97 0.84 -4.66
CA VAL A 86 3.69 0.32 -3.50
C VAL A 86 3.35 -1.15 -3.34
N LYS A 87 4.36 -2.00 -3.42
CA LYS A 87 4.27 -3.43 -3.14
C LYS A 87 5.08 -3.75 -1.90
N VAL A 88 4.50 -4.45 -0.93
CA VAL A 88 5.22 -4.91 0.26
C VAL A 88 5.11 -6.43 0.37
N VAL A 89 6.26 -7.07 0.48
CA VAL A 89 6.41 -8.50 0.66
C VAL A 89 7.07 -8.78 2.01
N ARG A 90 6.58 -9.80 2.71
CA ARG A 90 7.19 -10.27 3.95
C ARG A 90 8.43 -11.10 3.66
N GLY A 91 9.51 -10.81 4.38
CA GLY A 91 10.76 -11.57 4.36
C GLY A 91 10.84 -12.56 5.52
N SER A 92 12.07 -12.90 5.92
CA SER A 92 12.34 -13.94 6.93
C SER A 92 12.55 -13.40 8.34
N GLY A 93 12.75 -12.09 8.50
CA GLY A 93 12.90 -11.47 9.81
C GLY A 93 11.57 -11.21 10.52
N SER A 94 11.66 -10.76 11.78
CA SER A 94 10.52 -10.51 12.67
C SER A 94 10.28 -9.05 13.02
N GLU A 95 11.25 -8.17 12.77
CA GLU A 95 11.22 -6.77 13.19
C GLU A 95 11.30 -5.83 11.98
N PRO A 96 10.46 -4.80 11.86
CA PRO A 96 9.43 -4.40 12.82
C PRO A 96 8.23 -5.37 12.86
N ALA A 97 7.45 -5.30 13.95
CA ALA A 97 6.13 -5.94 14.01
C ALA A 97 5.27 -5.57 12.78
N GLU A 98 4.39 -6.48 12.34
CA GLU A 98 3.61 -6.29 11.10
C GLU A 98 2.71 -5.05 11.19
N GLU A 99 2.14 -4.79 12.36
CA GLU A 99 1.29 -3.64 12.65
C GLU A 99 2.06 -2.33 12.47
N ALA A 100 3.31 -2.28 12.95
CA ALA A 100 4.18 -1.12 12.77
C ALA A 100 4.53 -0.91 11.29
N MET A 101 4.81 -1.99 10.55
CA MET A 101 5.07 -1.92 9.12
C MET A 101 3.84 -1.41 8.34
N ARG A 102 2.65 -1.97 8.61
CA ARG A 102 1.38 -1.54 7.99
C ARG A 102 1.07 -0.08 8.31
N PHE A 103 1.27 0.34 9.56
CA PHE A 103 1.06 1.71 9.99
C PHE A 103 2.00 2.69 9.28
N ALA A 104 3.30 2.36 9.18
CA ALA A 104 4.28 3.19 8.48
C ALA A 104 3.90 3.37 7.00
N ILE A 105 3.51 2.29 6.32
CA ILE A 105 3.04 2.36 4.92
C ILE A 105 1.81 3.26 4.80
N ALA A 106 0.78 3.03 5.62
CA ALA A 106 -0.46 3.84 5.59
C ALA A 106 -0.19 5.34 5.78
N ARG A 107 0.80 5.72 6.60
CA ARG A 107 1.20 7.12 6.81
C ARG A 107 2.03 7.71 5.69
N CYS A 108 2.68 6.90 4.87
CA CYS A 108 3.61 7.36 3.85
C CYS A 108 3.04 7.34 2.44
N VAL A 109 1.92 6.65 2.21
CA VAL A 109 1.27 6.58 0.89
C VAL A 109 0.15 7.60 0.69
N ILE A 110 -0.17 8.38 1.72
CA ILE A 110 -1.09 9.52 1.67
C ILE A 110 -0.34 10.84 1.60
#